data_AF-A0A7W1N209-F1
#
_entry.id   AF-A0A7W1N209-F1
#
_cell.length_a   1.000
_cell.length_b   1.000
_cell.length_c   1.000
_cell.angle_alpha   90.00
_cell.angle_beta   90.00
_cell.angle_gamma   90.00
#
_symmetry.space_group_name_H-M   'P 1'
#
loop_
_entity.id
_entity.type
_entity.pdbx_description
1 polymer ?
#
loop_
_entity_poly.entity_id
_entity_poly.type
_entity_poly.pdbx_seq_one_letter_code
_entity_poly.pdbx_strand_id
1 'polypeptide(L)'
;MDTTDFQPTMAFAVHDHEVPAIEIRVNFGVFAGRHATLAEIDRLSAWLLDEVGEVSIISEERHEIDAHVEASVHQVRIEVSRDRAGAPAGHAALEARILERTEYWARLCVSERHAEISDDLS
;
A
#
# COMPACT_ATOMS: atom_id res chain seq x y z
N MET A 1 1.46 -6.24 39.63
CA MET A 1 1.52 -5.68 38.27
C MET A 1 1.54 -6.89 37.36
N ASP A 2 0.35 -7.33 36.93
CA ASP A 2 0.21 -8.54 36.12
C ASP A 2 0.64 -8.19 34.69
N THR A 3 1.83 -8.64 34.31
CA THR A 3 2.19 -8.78 32.90
C THR A 3 1.35 -9.91 32.35
N THR A 4 0.20 -9.59 31.78
CA THR A 4 -0.58 -10.56 31.00
C THR A 4 0.32 -11.12 29.91
N ASP A 5 0.60 -12.41 30.02
CA ASP A 5 1.33 -13.22 29.06
C ASP A 5 0.53 -13.23 27.75
N PHE A 6 0.81 -12.27 26.86
CA PHE A 6 0.23 -12.24 25.52
C PHE A 6 0.89 -13.36 24.73
N GLN A 7 0.28 -14.55 24.73
CA GLN A 7 0.65 -15.60 23.79
C GLN A 7 0.05 -15.25 22.42
N PRO A 8 0.84 -14.78 21.44
CA PRO A 8 0.31 -14.45 20.12
C PRO A 8 -0.27 -15.73 19.50
N THR A 9 -1.56 -15.70 19.17
CA THR A 9 -2.20 -16.81 18.45
C THR A 9 -1.71 -16.79 17.00
N MET A 10 -1.10 -17.90 16.55
CA MET A 10 -0.52 -18.00 15.20
C MET A 10 -1.55 -17.85 14.08
N ALA A 11 -2.79 -18.27 14.31
CA ALA A 11 -3.89 -18.12 13.35
C ALA A 11 -5.22 -17.94 14.08
N PHE A 12 -6.00 -16.95 13.67
CA PHE A 12 -7.32 -16.65 14.22
C PHE A 12 -8.30 -16.29 13.10
N ALA A 13 -9.58 -16.57 13.31
CA ALA A 13 -10.61 -16.20 12.36
C ALA A 13 -10.96 -14.71 12.55
N VAL A 14 -10.94 -13.95 11.45
CA VAL A 14 -11.46 -12.58 11.40
C VAL A 14 -12.88 -12.65 10.88
N HIS A 15 -13.84 -12.21 11.69
CA HIS A 15 -15.26 -12.22 11.33
C HIS A 15 -15.76 -10.86 10.83
N ASP A 16 -15.19 -9.78 11.37
CA ASP A 16 -15.47 -8.41 10.95
C ASP A 16 -14.19 -7.77 10.44
N HIS A 17 -14.21 -7.32 9.17
CA HIS A 17 -13.13 -6.51 8.63
C HIS A 17 -13.49 -5.04 8.83
N GLU A 18 -12.63 -4.28 9.50
CA GLU A 18 -12.81 -2.83 9.54
C GLU A 18 -12.70 -2.29 8.11
N VAL A 19 -13.77 -1.66 7.62
CA VAL A 19 -13.79 -1.08 6.28
C VAL A 19 -13.14 0.30 6.35
N PRO A 20 -12.03 0.55 5.63
CA PRO A 20 -11.38 1.85 5.65
C PRO A 20 -12.34 2.93 5.11
N ALA A 21 -12.10 4.18 5.50
CA ALA A 21 -12.83 5.30 4.92
C ALA A 21 -12.36 5.59 3.49
N ILE A 22 -11.06 5.46 3.25
CA ILE A 22 -10.42 5.64 1.95
C ILE A 22 -9.47 4.47 1.72
N GLU A 23 -9.56 3.87 0.53
CA GLU A 23 -8.65 2.83 0.09
C GLU A 23 -8.13 3.16 -1.32
N ILE A 24 -6.80 3.15 -1.49
CA ILE A 24 -6.14 3.37 -2.77
C ILE A 24 -5.29 2.15 -3.10
N ARG A 25 -5.40 1.66 -4.34
CA ARG A 25 -4.61 0.51 -4.81
C ARG A 25 -3.72 0.92 -5.97
N VAL A 26 -2.45 0.52 -5.89
CA VAL A 26 -1.45 0.69 -6.93
C VAL A 26 -1.12 -0.65 -7.54
N ASN A 27 -1.31 -0.79 -8.85
CA ASN A 27 -0.87 -1.96 -9.61
C ASN A 27 0.64 -1.91 -9.88
N PHE A 28 1.43 -1.89 -8.81
CA PHE A 28 2.87 -1.62 -8.88
C PHE A 28 3.59 -2.65 -9.76
N GLY A 29 3.31 -3.95 -9.58
CA GLY A 29 3.95 -5.03 -10.35
C GLY A 29 3.69 -4.96 -11.85
N VAL A 30 2.53 -4.46 -12.27
CA VAL A 30 2.18 -4.30 -13.70
C VAL A 30 3.10 -3.29 -14.38
N PHE A 31 3.46 -2.21 -13.67
CA PHE A 31 4.28 -1.13 -14.24
C PHE A 31 5.78 -1.27 -13.92
N ALA A 32 6.13 -1.84 -12.76
CA ALA A 32 7.51 -1.98 -12.31
C ALA A 32 8.13 -3.36 -12.58
N GLY A 33 7.31 -4.38 -12.85
CA GLY A 33 7.76 -5.77 -13.04
C GLY A 33 8.30 -6.45 -11.78
N ARG A 34 8.05 -5.88 -10.59
CA ARG A 34 8.52 -6.38 -9.28
C ARG A 34 7.59 -5.90 -8.15
N HIS A 35 7.83 -6.36 -6.93
CA HIS A 35 7.24 -5.76 -5.74
C HIS A 35 7.93 -4.43 -5.38
N ALA A 36 7.22 -3.57 -4.64
CA ALA A 36 7.81 -2.37 -4.07
C ALA A 36 8.79 -2.77 -2.95
N THR A 37 9.97 -2.16 -2.95
CA THR A 37 10.98 -2.37 -1.91
C THR A 37 10.59 -1.66 -0.61
N LEU A 38 11.17 -2.09 0.51
CA LEU A 38 10.93 -1.44 1.80
C LEU A 38 11.27 0.06 1.78
N ALA A 39 12.40 0.44 1.16
CA ALA A 39 12.81 1.85 1.07
C ALA A 39 11.83 2.71 0.26
N GLU A 40 11.20 2.15 -0.77
CA GLU A 40 10.16 2.84 -1.53
C GLU A 40 8.88 2.99 -0.71
N ILE A 41 8.49 1.96 0.05
CA ILE A 41 7.35 2.01 0.96
C ILE A 41 7.58 3.02 2.09
N ASP A 42 8.80 3.08 2.66
CA ASP A 42 9.17 4.06 3.68
C ASP A 42 9.13 5.50 3.13
N ARG A 43 9.52 5.69 1.86
CA ARG A 43 9.38 6.99 1.19
C ARG A 43 7.91 7.38 1.02
N LEU A 44 7.06 6.44 0.59
CA LEU A 44 5.62 6.68 0.46
C LEU A 44 4.99 7.00 1.83
N SER A 45 5.35 6.25 2.88
CA SER A 45 4.81 6.45 4.22
C SER A 45 5.16 7.85 4.73
N ALA A 46 6.41 8.29 4.60
CA ALA A 46 6.83 9.63 4.98
C ALA A 46 6.00 10.71 4.27
N TRP A 47 5.68 10.55 2.99
CA TRP A 47 4.84 11.50 2.26
C TRP A 47 3.38 11.46 2.70
N LEU A 48 2.84 10.31 3.07
CA LEU A 48 1.43 10.21 3.46
C LEU A 48 1.19 10.60 4.93
N LEU A 49 2.19 10.45 5.80
CA LEU A 49 2.09 10.86 7.21
C LEU A 49 1.77 12.36 7.35
N ASP A 50 2.33 13.21 6.50
CA ASP A 50 2.04 14.65 6.49
C ASP A 50 0.58 14.97 6.12
N GLU A 51 -0.11 14.06 5.42
CA GLU A 51 -1.48 14.26 4.95
C GLU A 51 -2.54 13.71 5.90
N VAL A 52 -2.30 12.52 6.50
CA VAL A 52 -3.30 11.78 7.28
C VAL A 52 -2.88 11.42 8.70
N GLY A 53 -1.61 11.66 9.06
CA GLY A 53 -1.04 11.37 10.39
C GLY A 53 -0.78 9.89 10.65
N GLU A 54 -1.73 9.01 10.33
CA GLU A 54 -1.58 7.56 10.41
C GLU A 54 -2.17 6.93 9.15
N VAL A 55 -1.45 5.96 8.59
CA VAL A 55 -1.82 5.28 7.35
C VAL A 55 -1.38 3.82 7.43
N SER A 56 -2.21 2.92 6.92
CA SER A 56 -1.82 1.52 6.70
C SER A 56 -1.38 1.36 5.25
N ILE A 57 -0.18 0.81 5.04
CA ILE A 57 0.34 0.49 3.71
C ILE A 57 0.62 -1.01 3.67
N ILE A 58 -0.08 -1.71 2.78
CA ILE A 58 0.03 -3.14 2.57
C ILE A 58 0.70 -3.36 1.21
N SER A 59 1.88 -3.97 1.19
CA SER A 59 2.48 -4.51 -0.02
C SER A 59 2.11 -5.99 -0.12
N GLU A 60 1.29 -6.35 -1.11
CA GLU A 60 0.75 -7.69 -1.26
C GLU A 60 1.03 -8.28 -2.65
N GLU A 61 1.22 -9.59 -2.70
CA GLU A 61 1.15 -10.38 -3.91
C GLU A 61 -0.19 -11.10 -3.93
N ARG A 62 -1.03 -10.78 -4.91
CA ARG A 62 -2.33 -11.45 -5.09
C ARG A 62 -2.17 -12.55 -6.12
N HIS A 63 -2.35 -13.78 -5.67
CA HIS A 63 -2.43 -14.95 -6.53
C HIS A 63 -3.88 -15.17 -6.95
N GLU A 64 -4.14 -15.09 -8.26
CA GLU A 64 -5.38 -15.53 -8.88
C GLU A 64 -5.13 -16.93 -9.43
N ILE A 65 -5.73 -17.91 -8.76
CA ILE A 65 -5.62 -19.33 -9.12
C ILE A 65 -7.02 -19.81 -9.52
N ASP A 66 -7.19 -20.13 -10.79
CA ASP A 66 -8.34 -20.88 -11.28
C ASP A 66 -7.88 -22.16 -12.01
N ALA A 67 -8.82 -22.93 -12.56
CA ALA A 67 -8.49 -24.19 -13.24
C ALA A 67 -7.65 -24.03 -14.53
N HIS A 68 -7.45 -22.80 -15.02
CA HIS A 68 -6.86 -22.48 -16.31
C HIS A 68 -5.77 -21.40 -16.25
N VAL A 69 -5.68 -20.63 -15.17
CA VAL A 69 -4.78 -19.49 -15.02
C VAL A 69 -4.12 -19.49 -13.63
N GLU A 70 -2.81 -19.30 -13.62
CA GLU A 70 -2.02 -18.90 -12.46
C GLU A 70 -1.43 -17.52 -12.77
N ALA A 71 -1.95 -16.48 -12.13
CA ALA A 71 -1.44 -15.12 -12.26
C ALA A 71 -1.15 -14.52 -10.89
N SER A 72 0.01 -13.87 -10.75
CA SER A 72 0.37 -13.08 -9.58
C SER A 72 0.41 -11.60 -9.94
N VAL A 73 -0.20 -10.75 -9.12
CA VAL A 73 -0.08 -9.29 -9.24
C VAL A 73 0.46 -8.70 -7.95
N HIS A 74 1.58 -7.98 -8.03
CA HIS A 74 2.07 -7.18 -6.90
C HIS A 74 1.31 -5.85 -6.82
N GLN A 75 0.63 -5.63 -5.71
CA GLN A 75 -0.11 -4.41 -5.42
C GLN A 75 0.38 -3.75 -4.14
N VAL A 76 0.27 -2.42 -4.11
CA VAL A 76 0.40 -1.64 -2.88
C VAL A 76 -0.95 -1.04 -2.56
N ARG A 77 -1.50 -1.36 -1.39
CA ARG A 77 -2.78 -0.88 -0.89
C ARG A 77 -2.55 0.09 0.27
N ILE A 78 -3.18 1.26 0.17
CA ILE A 78 -3.13 2.33 1.14
C ILE A 78 -4.51 2.46 1.76
N GLU A 79 -4.60 2.36 3.07
CA GLU A 79 -5.84 2.45 3.82
C GLU A 79 -5.77 3.58 4.85
N VAL A 80 -6.82 4.41 4.85
CA VAL A 80 -7.04 5.45 5.86
C VAL A 80 -8.30 5.09 6.63
N SER A 81 -8.16 4.94 7.94
CA SER A 81 -9.25 4.62 8.85
C SER A 81 -10.24 5.78 8.99
N ARG A 82 -11.44 5.48 9.52
CA ARG A 82 -12.54 6.45 9.62
C ARG A 82 -12.26 7.60 10.57
N ASP A 83 -11.52 7.33 11.64
CA ASP A 83 -11.06 8.33 12.61
C ASP A 83 -10.04 9.30 11.99
N ARG A 84 -9.20 8.83 11.07
CA ARG A 84 -8.18 9.64 10.39
C ARG A 84 -8.70 10.41 9.19
N ALA A 85 -9.66 9.86 8.46
CA ALA A 85 -10.24 10.53 7.29
C ALA A 85 -11.08 11.77 7.64
N GLY A 86 -11.44 11.96 8.91
CA GLY A 86 -12.26 13.08 9.36
C GLY A 86 -13.69 13.02 8.84
N ALA A 87 -14.35 14.18 8.72
CA ALA A 87 -15.75 14.26 8.32
C ALA A 87 -15.95 13.81 6.85
N PRO A 88 -17.04 13.07 6.52
CA PRO A 88 -17.30 12.57 5.17
C PRO A 88 -17.27 13.61 4.05
N ALA A 89 -17.67 14.86 4.34
CA ALA A 89 -17.63 15.95 3.38
C ALA A 89 -16.21 16.28 2.87
N GLY A 90 -15.17 15.93 3.63
CA GLY A 90 -13.77 16.14 3.26
C GLY A 90 -13.11 14.92 2.57
N HIS A 91 -13.77 13.76 2.54
CA HIS A 91 -13.16 12.51 2.08
C HIS A 91 -12.70 12.59 0.63
N ALA A 92 -13.51 13.12 -0.28
CA ALA A 92 -13.16 13.22 -1.70
C ALA A 92 -11.91 14.09 -1.94
N ALA A 93 -11.76 15.19 -1.20
CA ALA A 93 -10.59 16.06 -1.31
C ALA A 93 -9.34 15.40 -0.73
N LEU A 94 -9.48 14.63 0.34
CA LEU A 94 -8.38 13.87 0.93
C LEU A 94 -7.97 12.70 0.00
N GLU A 95 -8.94 11.94 -0.50
CA GLU A 95 -8.75 10.85 -1.46
C GLU A 95 -7.95 11.33 -2.68
N ALA A 96 -8.32 12.47 -3.27
CA ALA A 96 -7.61 13.04 -4.40
C ALA A 96 -6.13 13.35 -4.09
N ARG A 97 -5.83 13.89 -2.90
CA ARG A 97 -4.44 14.20 -2.50
C ARG A 97 -3.62 12.93 -2.29
N ILE A 98 -4.18 11.93 -1.63
CA ILE A 98 -3.49 10.65 -1.42
C ILE A 98 -3.26 9.98 -2.78
N LEU A 99 -4.27 9.98 -3.66
CA LEU A 99 -4.17 9.40 -5.00
C LEU A 99 -3.04 10.05 -5.81
N GLU A 100 -2.99 11.38 -5.84
CA GLU A 100 -1.94 12.13 -6.54
C GLU A 100 -0.54 11.78 -6.02
N ARG A 101 -0.35 11.80 -4.68
CA ARG A 101 0.95 11.47 -4.06
C ARG A 101 1.36 10.03 -4.34
N THR A 102 0.42 9.09 -4.23
CA THR A 102 0.66 7.66 -4.46
C THR A 102 0.97 7.38 -5.93
N GLU A 103 0.28 8.00 -6.87
CA GLU A 103 0.57 7.86 -8.30
C GLU A 103 1.96 8.43 -8.62
N TYR A 104 2.26 9.63 -8.12
CA TYR A 104 3.55 10.27 -8.31
C TYR A 104 4.70 9.40 -7.77
N TRP A 105 4.54 8.86 -6.57
CA TRP A 105 5.48 7.90 -5.99
C TRP A 105 5.73 6.69 -6.90
N ALA A 106 4.67 6.05 -7.39
CA ALA A 106 4.80 4.86 -8.24
C ALA A 106 5.56 5.18 -9.55
N ARG A 107 5.27 6.33 -10.16
CA ARG A 107 5.96 6.80 -11.37
C ARG A 107 7.45 7.06 -11.11
N LEU A 108 7.80 7.63 -9.95
CA LEU A 108 9.19 7.85 -9.57
C LEU A 108 9.95 6.52 -9.45
N CYS A 109 9.39 5.54 -8.73
CA CYS A 109 9.98 4.21 -8.56
C CYS A 109 10.24 3.50 -9.90
N VAL A 110 9.25 3.53 -10.82
CA VAL A 110 9.39 2.95 -12.15
C VAL A 110 10.48 3.67 -12.95
N SER A 111 10.54 5.00 -12.87
CA SER A 111 11.53 5.79 -13.60
C SER A 111 12.95 5.57 -13.09
N GLU A 112 13.15 5.55 -11.76
CA GLU A 112 14.42 5.25 -11.10
C GLU A 112 14.92 3.86 -11.54
N ARG A 113 14.04 2.85 -11.57
CA ARG A 113 14.38 1.50 -12.03
C ARG A 113 14.85 1.47 -13.49
N HIS A 114 14.21 2.23 -14.36
CA HIS A 114 14.59 2.28 -15.77
C HIS A 114 15.97 2.93 -15.97
N ALA A 115 16.32 3.92 -15.15
CA ALA A 115 17.64 4.56 -15.18
C ALA A 115 18.76 3.59 -14.75
N GLU A 116 18.57 2.86 -13.66
CA GLU A 116 19.54 1.85 -13.19
C GLU A 116 19.83 0.77 -14.25
N ILE A 117 18.80 0.29 -14.96
CA ILE A 117 18.98 -0.71 -16.03
C ILE A 117 19.75 -0.12 -17.22
N SER A 118 19.55 1.16 -17.53
CA SER A 118 20.24 1.82 -18.64
C SER A 118 21.73 2.02 -18.35
N ASP A 119 22.09 2.33 -17.10
CA ASP A 119 23.49 2.56 -16.71
C ASP A 119 24.30 1.24 -16.65
N ASP A 120 23.69 0.13 -16.22
CA ASP A 120 24.34 -1.20 -16.21
C ASP A 120 24.59 -1.78 -17.62
N LEU A 121 23.94 -1.23 -18.65
CA LEU A 121 24.08 -1.66 -20.05
C LEU A 121 24.96 -0.73 -20.90
N SER A 122 25.50 0.35 -20.31
CA SER A 122 26.39 1.32 -20.97
C SER A 122 27.87 1.10 -20.64
#